data_AF-A0AAV3TAS2-F1
#
_entry.id   AF-A0AAV3TAS2-F1
#
_cell.length_a   1.000
_cell.length_b   1.000
_cell.length_c   1.000
_cell.angle_alpha   90.00
_cell.angle_beta   90.00
_cell.angle_gamma   90.00
#
_symmetry.space_group_name_H-M   'P 1'
#
loop_
_entity.id
_entity.type
_entity.pdbx_description
1 polymer ?
#
loop_
_entity_poly.entity_id
_entity_poly.type
_entity_poly.pdbx_seq_one_letter_code
_entity_poly.pdbx_strand_id
1 'polypeptide(L)'
;MSEERSDTSQEEITDLPEVITELSNEYVDLVIQADSSSGSAEEEIEDLRDELEYWEDELDDLKEEDELYSIAIEERNSLEQRIDEHDQKEKRREQVRRQLIERIASDFVAREEWIEPPVIKAVTCELLGEVREEILVDEHQVPTDELDNKILFSISKNIRAVAGDKLGRDDRISNLWESIEGTRQYPIVEVLSDSTEALGPSDIAKAIQDEDRDRRHIGDAIGKMRDKQYHPYSKVDGGYTLSFIGEYVWQEYGPDNDVELDEEQTGTEKNPSADSDLTNF
;
A
#
# COMPACT_ATOMS: atom_id res chain seq x y z
N MET A 1 -41.03 -13.69 -30.60
CA MET A 1 -40.54 -12.57 -31.41
C MET A 1 -40.02 -11.54 -30.42
N SER A 2 -38.76 -11.21 -30.59
CA SER A 2 -37.86 -10.66 -29.59
C SER A 2 -38.29 -9.28 -29.12
N GLU A 3 -38.49 -9.12 -27.82
CA GLU A 3 -38.43 -7.80 -27.17
C GLU A 3 -36.95 -7.43 -27.03
N GLU A 4 -36.57 -6.36 -27.72
CA GLU A 4 -35.29 -5.68 -27.56
C GLU A 4 -35.18 -5.22 -26.10
N ARG A 5 -34.35 -5.91 -25.31
CA ARG A 5 -33.82 -5.35 -24.08
C ARG A 5 -32.97 -4.16 -24.48
N SER A 6 -33.47 -2.96 -24.19
CA SER A 6 -32.65 -1.75 -24.28
C SER A 6 -31.51 -1.91 -23.30
N ASP A 7 -30.31 -1.96 -23.84
CA ASP A 7 -29.06 -1.84 -23.13
C ASP A 7 -29.02 -0.42 -22.55
N THR A 8 -29.56 -0.25 -21.35
CA THR A 8 -29.40 0.98 -20.58
C THR A 8 -27.99 0.92 -20.01
N SER A 9 -27.02 1.32 -20.82
CA SER A 9 -25.69 1.71 -20.36
C SER A 9 -25.90 2.75 -19.25
N GLN A 10 -25.71 2.33 -18.01
CA GLN A 10 -25.52 3.24 -16.88
C GLN A 10 -24.29 4.07 -17.23
N GLU A 11 -24.49 5.33 -17.60
CA GLU A 11 -23.47 6.34 -17.42
C GLU A 11 -23.20 6.42 -15.91
N GLU A 12 -22.19 5.68 -15.43
CA GLU A 12 -21.59 5.97 -14.12
C GLU A 12 -21.14 7.43 -14.18
N ILE A 13 -21.82 8.28 -13.41
CA ILE A 13 -21.47 9.68 -13.28
C ILE A 13 -20.17 9.74 -12.48
N THR A 14 -19.07 9.68 -13.22
CA THR A 14 -17.69 9.92 -12.78
C THR A 14 -17.48 11.42 -12.59
N ASP A 15 -17.94 11.99 -11.48
CA ASP A 15 -17.50 13.33 -11.03
C ASP A 15 -16.35 13.15 -10.04
N LEU A 16 -15.21 12.73 -10.58
CA LEU A 16 -13.96 12.64 -9.83
C LEU A 16 -13.24 13.99 -9.93
N PRO A 17 -12.65 14.52 -8.86
CA PRO A 17 -11.97 15.80 -8.92
C PRO A 17 -10.82 15.79 -9.94
N GLU A 18 -10.86 16.74 -10.88
CA GLU A 18 -9.77 16.94 -11.85
C GLU A 18 -8.54 17.62 -11.22
N VAL A 19 -8.71 18.30 -10.09
CA VAL A 19 -7.64 18.99 -9.37
C VAL A 19 -7.05 18.07 -8.31
N ILE A 20 -5.72 17.92 -8.28
CA ILE A 20 -5.06 16.96 -7.40
C ILE A 20 -5.29 17.26 -5.91
N THR A 21 -5.35 18.55 -5.53
CA THR A 21 -5.64 18.96 -4.15
C THR A 21 -7.04 18.53 -3.73
N GLU A 22 -8.04 18.66 -4.60
CA GLU A 22 -9.42 18.23 -4.30
C GLU A 22 -9.51 16.72 -4.17
N LEU A 23 -8.89 15.98 -5.11
CA LEU A 23 -8.81 14.51 -5.06
C LEU A 23 -8.11 14.03 -3.77
N SER A 24 -7.03 14.71 -3.37
CA SER A 24 -6.27 14.36 -2.18
C SER A 24 -7.04 14.65 -0.90
N ASN A 25 -7.80 15.74 -0.83
CA ASN A 25 -8.69 16.00 0.31
C ASN A 25 -9.78 14.94 0.42
N GLU A 26 -10.42 14.59 -0.70
CA GLU A 26 -11.44 13.53 -0.70
C GLU A 26 -10.85 12.18 -0.28
N TYR A 27 -9.67 11.81 -0.79
CA TYR A 27 -8.96 10.60 -0.35
C TYR A 27 -8.70 10.62 1.16
N VAL A 28 -8.13 11.72 1.67
CA VAL A 28 -7.85 11.90 3.10
C VAL A 28 -9.14 11.78 3.92
N ASP A 29 -10.24 12.39 3.49
CA ASP A 29 -11.51 12.31 4.20
C ASP A 29 -12.09 10.89 4.18
N LEU A 30 -12.01 10.18 3.05
CA LEU A 30 -12.56 8.82 2.92
C LEU A 30 -11.74 7.76 3.65
N VAL A 31 -10.41 7.90 3.69
CA VAL A 31 -9.51 6.90 4.27
C VAL A 31 -9.20 7.23 5.73
N ILE A 32 -8.79 8.46 6.04
CA ILE A 32 -8.31 8.81 7.39
C ILE A 32 -9.47 9.00 8.38
N GLN A 33 -10.65 9.47 7.94
CA GLN A 33 -11.81 9.56 8.82
C GLN A 33 -12.54 8.21 9.00
N ALA A 34 -12.32 7.23 8.10
CA ALA A 34 -12.87 5.89 8.28
C ALA A 34 -12.15 5.09 9.38
N ASP A 35 -10.85 5.29 9.56
CA ASP A 35 -10.07 4.60 10.61
C ASP A 35 -10.35 5.13 12.04
N SER A 36 -11.08 6.24 12.16
CA SER A 36 -11.45 6.84 13.45
C SER A 36 -12.89 6.50 13.91
N SER A 37 -13.70 5.83 13.08
CA SER A 37 -14.90 5.13 13.54
C SER A 37 -14.51 3.78 14.13
N SER A 38 -14.84 3.56 15.40
CA SER A 38 -14.27 2.52 16.28
C SER A 38 -14.80 1.09 16.06
N GLY A 39 -14.95 0.65 14.82
CA GLY A 39 -15.29 -0.72 14.44
C GLY A 39 -14.63 -1.05 13.10
N SER A 40 -14.24 -2.31 12.89
CA SER A 40 -13.82 -2.71 11.54
C SER A 40 -15.02 -2.52 10.62
N ALA A 41 -14.91 -1.67 9.59
CA ALA A 41 -15.99 -1.46 8.62
C ALA A 41 -16.45 -2.80 7.98
N GLU A 42 -15.55 -3.78 7.94
CA GLU A 42 -15.80 -5.15 7.48
C GLU A 42 -16.69 -5.94 8.46
N GLU A 43 -16.48 -5.78 9.76
CA GLU A 43 -17.33 -6.39 10.81
C GLU A 43 -18.72 -5.72 10.83
N GLU A 44 -18.78 -4.39 10.64
CA GLU A 44 -20.05 -3.66 10.59
C GLU A 44 -20.92 -4.09 9.40
N ILE A 45 -20.34 -4.32 8.21
CA ILE A 45 -21.12 -4.79 7.06
C ILE A 45 -21.49 -6.27 7.16
N GLU A 46 -20.66 -7.10 7.80
CA GLU A 46 -20.99 -8.50 8.09
C GLU A 46 -22.19 -8.57 9.04
N ASP A 47 -22.18 -7.82 10.14
CA ASP A 47 -23.30 -7.72 11.08
C ASP A 47 -24.60 -7.29 10.39
N LEU A 48 -24.54 -6.33 9.45
CA LEU A 48 -25.71 -5.89 8.69
C LEU A 48 -26.25 -6.96 7.74
N ARG A 49 -25.37 -7.78 7.15
CA ARG A 49 -25.76 -8.88 6.26
C ARG A 49 -26.39 -10.03 7.03
N ASP A 50 -25.84 -10.36 8.20
CA ASP A 50 -26.41 -11.36 9.11
C ASP A 50 -27.79 -10.92 9.61
N GLU A 51 -27.95 -9.64 9.95
CA GLU A 51 -29.25 -9.09 10.35
C GLU A 51 -30.25 -9.08 9.18
N LEU A 52 -29.78 -8.82 7.96
CA LEU A 52 -30.62 -8.90 6.75
C LEU A 52 -31.12 -10.32 6.52
N GLU A 53 -30.24 -11.33 6.61
CA GLU A 53 -30.60 -12.75 6.47
C GLU A 53 -31.64 -13.16 7.53
N TYR A 54 -31.47 -12.70 8.78
CA TYR A 54 -32.46 -12.93 9.84
C TYR A 54 -33.86 -12.40 9.47
N TRP A 55 -33.95 -11.17 8.95
CA TRP A 55 -35.24 -10.58 8.57
C TRP A 55 -35.83 -11.23 7.31
N GLU A 56 -35.01 -11.70 6.38
CA GLU A 56 -35.46 -12.48 5.22
C GLU A 56 -36.09 -13.81 5.65
N ASP A 57 -35.46 -14.53 6.58
CA ASP A 57 -35.99 -15.78 7.14
C ASP A 57 -37.32 -15.56 7.89
N GLU A 58 -37.44 -14.49 8.69
CA GLU A 58 -38.69 -14.16 9.38
C GLU A 58 -39.82 -13.79 8.40
N LEU A 59 -39.50 -13.15 7.26
CA LEU A 59 -40.48 -12.82 6.23
C LEU A 59 -41.07 -14.07 5.55
N ASP A 60 -40.27 -15.12 5.37
CA ASP A 60 -40.70 -16.39 4.77
C ASP A 60 -41.76 -17.13 5.63
N ASP A 61 -41.72 -16.94 6.96
CA ASP A 61 -42.67 -17.54 7.91
C ASP A 61 -43.93 -16.69 8.13
N LEU A 62 -43.93 -15.42 7.70
CA LEU A 62 -45.01 -14.47 7.90
C LEU A 62 -45.95 -14.38 6.67
N LYS A 63 -47.19 -13.96 6.90
CA LYS A 63 -48.14 -13.66 5.82
C LYS A 63 -48.16 -12.17 5.54
N GLU A 64 -48.28 -11.81 4.27
CA GLU A 64 -48.34 -10.40 3.82
C GLU A 64 -49.41 -9.54 4.53
N GLU A 65 -50.46 -10.17 5.06
CA GLU A 65 -51.58 -9.52 5.76
C GLU A 65 -51.29 -9.28 7.25
N ASP A 66 -50.19 -9.81 7.78
CA ASP A 66 -49.79 -9.69 9.18
C ASP A 66 -49.13 -8.32 9.43
N GLU A 67 -49.44 -7.68 10.56
CA GLU A 67 -48.76 -6.46 10.98
C GLU A 67 -47.26 -6.70 11.18
N LEU A 68 -46.85 -7.90 11.61
CA LEU A 68 -45.44 -8.28 11.74
C LEU A 68 -44.71 -8.31 10.39
N TYR A 69 -45.40 -8.69 9.31
CA TYR A 69 -44.81 -8.69 7.96
C TYR A 69 -44.45 -7.27 7.53
N SER A 70 -45.30 -6.28 7.83
CA SER A 70 -45.00 -4.88 7.52
C SER A 70 -43.78 -4.34 8.25
N ILE A 71 -43.59 -4.73 9.52
CA ILE A 71 -42.42 -4.36 10.32
C ILE A 71 -41.15 -5.00 9.75
N ALA A 72 -41.20 -6.30 9.45
CA ALA A 72 -40.05 -7.02 8.90
C ALA A 72 -39.62 -6.47 7.52
N ILE A 73 -40.56 -6.07 6.67
CA ILE A 73 -40.25 -5.39 5.40
C ILE A 73 -39.57 -4.04 5.63
N GLU A 74 -40.05 -3.24 6.59
CA GLU A 74 -39.45 -1.93 6.90
C GLU A 74 -37.99 -2.09 7.39
N GLU A 75 -37.72 -3.05 8.27
CA GLU A 75 -36.37 -3.33 8.76
C GLU A 75 -35.46 -3.88 7.65
N ARG A 76 -35.93 -4.85 6.85
CA ARG A 76 -35.19 -5.38 5.70
C ARG A 76 -34.79 -4.27 4.72
N ASN A 77 -35.73 -3.40 4.35
CA ASN A 77 -35.45 -2.29 3.43
C ASN A 77 -34.45 -1.28 4.02
N SER A 78 -34.51 -1.05 5.33
CA SER A 78 -33.56 -0.17 6.04
C SER A 78 -32.15 -0.76 6.02
N LEU A 79 -32.00 -2.07 6.23
CA LEU A 79 -30.72 -2.78 6.15
C LEU A 79 -30.17 -2.80 4.72
N GLU A 80 -31.00 -3.12 3.72
CA GLU A 80 -30.65 -3.06 2.30
C GLU A 80 -30.08 -1.67 1.94
N GLN A 81 -30.75 -0.60 2.37
CA GLN A 81 -30.27 0.76 2.12
C GLN A 81 -28.90 1.04 2.77
N ARG A 82 -28.69 0.60 4.02
CA ARG A 82 -27.41 0.82 4.72
C ARG A 82 -26.27 0.05 4.08
N ILE A 83 -26.51 -1.19 3.64
CA ILE A 83 -25.54 -2.00 2.89
C ILE A 83 -25.21 -1.31 1.56
N ASP A 84 -26.22 -0.86 0.82
CA ASP A 84 -26.02 -0.13 -0.45
C ASP A 84 -25.19 1.16 -0.25
N GLU A 85 -25.43 1.91 0.82
CA GLU A 85 -24.65 3.11 1.17
C GLU A 85 -23.19 2.77 1.47
N HIS A 86 -22.93 1.68 2.19
CA HIS A 86 -21.58 1.21 2.45
C HIS A 86 -20.87 0.79 1.17
N ASP A 87 -21.51 -0.02 0.33
CA ASP A 87 -20.98 -0.47 -0.97
C ASP A 87 -20.66 0.72 -1.89
N GLN A 88 -21.50 1.75 -1.92
CA GLN A 88 -21.25 2.98 -2.67
C GLN A 88 -20.03 3.75 -2.14
N LYS A 89 -19.90 3.85 -0.81
CA LYS A 89 -18.75 4.51 -0.17
C LYS A 89 -17.45 3.76 -0.45
N GLU A 90 -17.46 2.43 -0.42
CA GLU A 90 -16.29 1.61 -0.74
C GLU A 90 -15.89 1.74 -2.21
N LYS A 91 -16.86 1.66 -3.14
CA LYS A 91 -16.62 1.90 -4.57
C LYS A 91 -16.00 3.28 -4.81
N ARG A 92 -16.53 4.32 -4.16
CA ARG A 92 -15.98 5.68 -4.28
C ARG A 92 -14.56 5.77 -3.74
N ARG A 93 -14.29 5.15 -2.58
CA ARG A 93 -12.95 5.09 -1.99
C ARG A 93 -11.94 4.46 -2.94
N GLU A 94 -12.28 3.31 -3.52
CA GLU A 94 -11.39 2.61 -4.47
C GLU A 94 -11.20 3.41 -5.77
N GLN A 95 -12.23 4.07 -6.28
CA GLN A 95 -12.12 4.96 -7.43
C GLN A 95 -11.15 6.13 -7.17
N VAL A 96 -11.34 6.82 -6.04
CA VAL A 96 -10.49 7.95 -5.61
C VAL A 96 -9.06 7.49 -5.39
N ARG A 97 -8.87 6.37 -4.69
CA ARG A 97 -7.56 5.74 -4.45
C ARG A 97 -6.83 5.44 -5.76
N ARG A 98 -7.49 4.72 -6.68
CA ARG A 98 -6.90 4.35 -7.97
C ARG A 98 -6.49 5.58 -8.76
N GLN A 99 -7.38 6.57 -8.88
CA GLN A 99 -7.09 7.79 -9.60
C GLN A 99 -5.93 8.57 -8.96
N LEU A 100 -5.87 8.63 -7.63
CA LEU A 100 -4.78 9.27 -6.90
C LEU A 100 -3.44 8.63 -7.28
N ILE A 101 -3.30 7.30 -7.17
CA ILE A 101 -2.05 6.60 -7.50
C ILE A 101 -1.68 6.79 -8.97
N GLU A 102 -2.67 6.70 -9.88
CA GLU A 102 -2.44 6.90 -11.32
C GLU A 102 -1.92 8.30 -11.63
N ARG A 103 -2.47 9.32 -10.98
CA ARG A 103 -2.01 10.70 -11.14
C ARG A 103 -0.65 10.91 -10.49
N ILE A 104 -0.38 10.31 -9.32
CA ILE A 104 0.96 10.38 -8.72
C ILE A 104 1.99 9.77 -9.69
N ALA A 105 1.71 8.61 -10.29
CA ALA A 105 2.64 7.94 -11.21
C ALA A 105 2.89 8.75 -12.51
N SER A 106 1.87 9.44 -13.04
CA SER A 106 1.94 10.10 -14.35
C SER A 106 2.29 11.59 -14.28
N ASP A 107 1.80 12.30 -13.27
CA ASP A 107 1.73 13.76 -13.23
C ASP A 107 2.53 14.38 -12.09
N PHE A 108 2.90 13.64 -11.03
CA PHE A 108 3.54 14.23 -9.84
C PHE A 108 4.77 15.08 -10.17
N VAL A 109 4.80 16.33 -9.73
CA VAL A 109 6.00 17.19 -9.82
C VAL A 109 6.18 17.86 -8.47
N ALA A 110 7.35 17.79 -7.85
CA ALA A 110 7.62 18.36 -6.52
C ALA A 110 7.61 19.92 -6.49
N ARG A 111 6.49 20.54 -6.83
CA ARG A 111 6.20 21.99 -6.77
C ARG A 111 4.68 22.24 -6.83
N GLU A 112 4.29 23.49 -6.61
CA GLU A 112 2.90 23.96 -6.81
C GLU A 112 1.90 23.10 -6.02
N GLU A 113 0.77 22.72 -6.63
CA GLU A 113 -0.31 21.93 -6.01
C GLU A 113 0.16 20.59 -5.44
N TRP A 114 1.16 19.96 -6.03
CA TRP A 114 1.64 18.63 -5.66
C TRP A 114 2.40 18.55 -4.34
N ILE A 115 2.82 19.70 -3.82
CA ILE A 115 3.51 19.80 -2.52
C ILE A 115 2.64 20.48 -1.47
N GLU A 116 1.36 20.73 -1.78
CA GLU A 116 0.41 21.21 -0.81
C GLU A 116 0.16 20.14 0.27
N PRO A 117 -0.11 20.55 1.53
CA PRO A 117 -0.24 19.61 2.64
C PRO A 117 -1.24 18.46 2.42
N PRO A 118 -2.43 18.67 1.80
CA PRO A 118 -3.34 17.56 1.52
C PRO A 118 -2.75 16.51 0.57
N VAL A 119 -1.99 16.95 -0.44
CA VAL A 119 -1.38 16.05 -1.41
C VAL A 119 -0.25 15.25 -0.77
N ILE A 120 0.60 15.89 0.03
CA ILE A 120 1.66 15.17 0.76
C ILE A 120 1.06 14.12 1.69
N LYS A 121 0.01 14.47 2.45
CA LYS A 121 -0.70 13.53 3.33
C LYS A 121 -1.29 12.35 2.56
N ALA A 122 -1.94 12.61 1.43
CA ALA A 122 -2.52 11.56 0.60
C ALA A 122 -1.44 10.66 -0.01
N VAL A 123 -0.34 11.23 -0.50
CA VAL A 123 0.80 10.49 -1.08
C VAL A 123 1.44 9.58 -0.04
N THR A 124 1.74 10.08 1.17
CA THR A 124 2.40 9.25 2.19
C THR A 124 1.44 8.23 2.77
N CYS A 125 0.16 8.58 2.96
CA CYS A 125 -0.84 7.65 3.46
C CYS A 125 -1.04 6.50 2.47
N GLU A 126 -1.21 6.81 1.19
CA GLU A 126 -1.42 5.78 0.18
C GLU A 126 -0.16 4.95 -0.06
N LEU A 127 1.01 5.58 -0.19
CA LEU A 127 2.21 4.85 -0.59
C LEU A 127 2.96 4.21 0.60
N LEU A 128 2.94 4.81 1.79
CA LEU A 128 3.66 4.30 2.97
C LEU A 128 2.74 3.79 4.09
N GLY A 129 1.42 3.87 3.92
CA GLY A 129 0.46 3.53 4.97
C GLY A 129 0.37 4.55 6.12
N GLU A 130 1.06 5.70 6.03
CA GLU A 130 1.17 6.67 7.12
C GLU A 130 0.89 8.11 6.69
N VAL A 131 0.15 8.84 7.52
CA VAL A 131 -0.14 10.26 7.30
C VAL A 131 1.04 11.10 7.79
N ARG A 132 1.74 11.76 6.87
CA ARG A 132 2.89 12.62 7.17
C ARG A 132 2.75 13.97 6.49
N GLU A 133 3.51 14.95 6.98
CA GLU A 133 3.51 16.32 6.44
C GLU A 133 4.70 16.58 5.52
N GLU A 134 5.58 15.60 5.37
CA GLU A 134 6.81 15.71 4.61
C GLU A 134 7.23 14.40 3.93
N ILE A 135 8.04 14.55 2.88
CA ILE A 135 8.65 13.45 2.14
C ILE A 135 10.16 13.67 2.14
N LEU A 136 10.91 12.65 2.57
CA LEU A 136 12.37 12.66 2.59
C LEU A 136 12.94 11.92 1.38
N VAL A 137 13.77 12.61 0.58
CA VAL A 137 14.49 12.01 -0.56
C VAL A 137 15.91 12.54 -0.57
N ASP A 138 16.90 11.64 -0.60
CA ASP A 138 18.33 11.97 -0.59
C ASP A 138 18.78 12.82 0.61
N GLU A 139 18.90 14.13 0.44
CA GLU A 139 19.25 15.07 1.50
C GLU A 139 18.23 16.21 1.56
N HIS A 140 17.04 15.98 0.99
CA HIS A 140 16.00 16.96 0.80
C HIS A 140 14.68 16.55 1.46
N GLN A 141 13.97 17.56 1.94
CA GLN A 141 12.68 17.45 2.60
C GLN A 141 11.65 18.30 1.84
N VAL A 142 10.60 17.66 1.34
CA VAL A 142 9.49 18.33 0.65
C VAL A 142 8.30 18.43 1.59
N PRO A 143 7.63 19.60 1.73
CA PRO A 143 7.74 20.83 0.92
C PRO A 143 8.77 21.87 1.40
N THR A 144 9.51 21.60 2.48
CA THR A 144 10.29 22.62 3.21
C THR A 144 11.47 23.20 2.44
N ASP A 145 12.18 22.37 1.67
CA ASP A 145 13.42 22.77 1.02
C ASP A 145 13.20 23.54 -0.29
N GLU A 146 14.12 24.46 -0.58
CA GLU A 146 14.21 25.08 -1.90
C GLU A 146 14.81 24.09 -2.92
N LEU A 147 14.00 23.70 -3.90
CA LEU A 147 14.39 22.70 -4.90
C LEU A 147 14.80 23.37 -6.22
N ASP A 148 16.03 23.11 -6.66
CA ASP A 148 16.42 23.41 -8.03
C ASP A 148 15.81 22.39 -9.03
N ASN A 149 15.91 22.67 -10.33
CA ASN A 149 15.32 21.80 -11.36
C ASN A 149 15.88 20.36 -11.33
N LYS A 150 17.13 20.15 -10.91
CA LYS A 150 17.74 18.82 -10.85
C LYS A 150 17.19 18.04 -9.66
N ILE A 151 17.10 18.69 -8.51
CA ILE A 151 16.54 18.11 -7.28
C ILE A 151 15.05 17.80 -7.50
N LEU A 152 14.28 18.76 -7.99
CA LEU A 152 12.87 18.59 -8.32
C LEU A 152 12.63 17.42 -9.26
N PHE A 153 13.46 17.28 -10.32
CA PHE A 153 13.38 16.14 -11.23
C PHE A 153 13.66 14.81 -10.52
N SER A 154 14.69 14.77 -9.65
CA SER A 154 15.02 13.57 -8.87
C SER A 154 13.86 13.15 -7.99
N ILE A 155 13.37 14.05 -7.14
CA ILE A 155 12.28 13.77 -6.19
C ILE A 155 11.02 13.32 -6.93
N SER A 156 10.63 14.06 -7.97
CA SER A 156 9.44 13.71 -8.76
C SER A 156 9.55 12.33 -9.39
N LYS A 157 10.74 11.99 -9.91
CA LYS A 157 11.00 10.67 -10.50
C LYS A 157 11.01 9.55 -9.46
N ASN A 158 11.44 9.82 -8.24
CA ASN A 158 11.43 8.86 -7.14
C ASN A 158 9.98 8.53 -6.74
N ILE A 159 9.16 9.55 -6.46
CA ILE A 159 7.76 9.38 -6.05
C ILE A 159 6.93 8.71 -7.16
N ARG A 160 7.11 9.13 -8.42
CA ARG A 160 6.45 8.49 -9.57
C ARG A 160 6.81 7.02 -9.73
N ALA A 161 8.07 6.65 -9.46
CA ALA A 161 8.50 5.27 -9.57
C ALA A 161 7.86 4.38 -8.50
N VAL A 162 7.72 4.88 -7.27
CA VAL A 162 6.98 4.19 -6.20
C VAL A 162 5.51 3.99 -6.57
N ALA A 163 4.83 5.04 -7.03
CA ALA A 163 3.44 4.91 -7.48
C ALA A 163 3.30 3.98 -8.69
N GLY A 164 4.28 3.99 -9.61
CA GLY A 164 4.31 3.09 -10.76
C GLY A 164 4.48 1.62 -10.36
N ASP A 165 5.33 1.35 -9.39
CA ASP A 165 5.57 0.02 -8.83
C ASP A 165 4.32 -0.51 -8.13
N LYS A 166 3.66 0.32 -7.31
CA LYS A 166 2.37 0.00 -6.66
C LYS A 166 1.26 -0.36 -7.64
N LEU A 167 1.30 0.19 -8.86
CA LEU A 167 0.37 -0.15 -9.95
C LEU A 167 0.79 -1.38 -10.76
N GLY A 168 1.93 -2.01 -10.46
CA GLY A 168 2.52 -3.08 -11.25
C GLY A 168 2.98 -2.65 -12.64
N ARG A 169 3.32 -1.36 -12.82
CA ARG A 169 3.70 -0.76 -14.11
C ARG A 169 5.19 -0.41 -14.21
N ASP A 170 5.94 -0.55 -13.12
CA ASP A 170 7.32 -0.09 -13.03
C ASP A 170 8.17 -0.95 -12.08
N ASP A 171 9.04 -1.79 -12.64
CA ASP A 171 9.87 -2.71 -11.86
C ASP A 171 11.11 -2.03 -11.24
N ARG A 172 11.29 -0.71 -11.39
CA ARG A 172 12.53 -0.04 -10.92
C ARG A 172 12.71 -0.12 -9.40
N ILE A 173 11.61 -0.23 -8.66
CA ILE A 173 11.62 -0.27 -7.20
C ILE A 173 11.85 -1.71 -6.71
N SER A 174 11.18 -2.71 -7.29
CA SER A 174 11.55 -4.12 -7.06
C SER A 174 13.02 -4.43 -7.43
N ASN A 175 13.53 -3.89 -8.54
CA ASN A 175 14.96 -3.96 -8.87
C ASN A 175 15.88 -3.29 -7.83
N LEU A 176 15.39 -2.26 -7.13
CA LEU A 176 16.14 -1.66 -6.03
C LEU A 176 16.22 -2.64 -4.85
N TRP A 177 15.11 -3.31 -4.51
CA TRP A 177 15.09 -4.36 -3.49
C TRP A 177 16.06 -5.49 -3.79
N GLU A 178 16.04 -6.06 -5.00
CA GLU A 178 16.98 -7.13 -5.41
C GLU A 178 18.45 -6.70 -5.26
N SER A 179 18.71 -5.40 -5.37
CA SER A 179 20.05 -4.83 -5.22
C SER A 179 20.45 -4.53 -3.78
N ILE A 180 19.51 -4.62 -2.85
CA ILE A 180 19.67 -4.50 -1.40
C ILE A 180 19.74 -5.89 -0.79
N GLU A 181 18.78 -6.76 -1.11
CA GLU A 181 18.66 -8.12 -0.61
C GLU A 181 19.94 -8.93 -0.82
N GLY A 182 20.40 -9.64 0.22
CA GLY A 182 21.63 -10.45 0.17
C GLY A 182 22.93 -9.66 0.00
N THR A 183 22.88 -8.32 -0.03
CA THR A 183 24.08 -7.47 -0.15
C THR A 183 24.49 -6.86 1.19
N ARG A 184 25.55 -6.04 1.18
CA ARG A 184 26.00 -5.34 2.40
C ARG A 184 25.02 -4.25 2.84
N GLN A 185 24.08 -3.88 1.97
CA GLN A 185 23.08 -2.85 2.20
C GLN A 185 21.93 -3.35 3.05
N TYR A 186 21.54 -4.62 2.93
CA TYR A 186 20.39 -5.18 3.65
C TYR A 186 20.42 -4.89 5.17
N PRO A 187 21.51 -5.20 5.92
CA PRO A 187 21.53 -4.95 7.36
C PRO A 187 21.51 -3.46 7.74
N ILE A 188 21.83 -2.57 6.79
CA ILE A 188 21.73 -1.12 7.01
C ILE A 188 20.27 -0.69 6.88
N VAL A 189 19.56 -1.19 5.87
CA VAL A 189 18.13 -0.89 5.66
C VAL A 189 17.30 -1.41 6.83
N GLU A 190 17.54 -2.65 7.27
CA GLU A 190 16.89 -3.28 8.43
C GLU A 190 17.11 -2.48 9.73
N VAL A 191 18.35 -2.04 10.00
CA VAL A 191 18.60 -1.21 11.19
C VAL A 191 17.90 0.15 11.12
N LEU A 192 17.75 0.71 9.92
CA LEU A 192 17.11 2.00 9.72
C LEU A 192 15.58 1.91 9.69
N SER A 193 14.99 0.79 9.26
CA SER A 193 13.53 0.57 9.34
C SER A 193 13.04 0.49 10.78
N ASP A 194 13.85 -0.10 11.66
CA ASP A 194 13.51 -0.24 13.08
C ASP A 194 13.80 1.03 13.91
N SER A 195 14.45 2.04 13.31
CA SER A 195 14.91 3.21 14.04
C SER A 195 13.98 4.41 13.88
N THR A 196 13.59 4.99 15.00
CA THR A 196 12.84 6.26 15.01
C THR A 196 13.74 7.50 14.98
N GLU A 197 15.06 7.33 15.09
CA GLU A 197 16.03 8.42 15.12
C GLU A 197 17.05 8.26 14.00
N ALA A 198 17.60 9.39 13.52
CA ALA A 198 18.66 9.34 12.53
C ALA A 198 19.95 8.75 13.13
N LEU A 199 20.50 7.73 12.47
CA LEU A 199 21.68 7.03 12.96
C LEU A 199 22.94 7.41 12.17
N GLY A 200 24.00 7.74 12.90
CA GLY A 200 25.33 7.91 12.30
C GLY A 200 25.94 6.55 11.90
N PRO A 201 26.91 6.51 10.95
CA PRO A 201 27.53 5.26 10.52
C PRO A 201 28.18 4.44 11.64
N SER A 202 28.60 5.09 12.74
CA SER A 202 29.14 4.41 13.91
C SER A 202 28.07 3.68 14.71
N ASP A 203 26.85 4.21 14.76
CA ASP A 203 25.77 3.65 15.56
C ASP A 203 25.04 2.57 14.77
N ILE A 204 24.91 2.74 13.45
CA ILE A 204 24.50 1.68 12.52
C ILE A 204 25.45 0.47 12.65
N ALA A 205 26.77 0.69 12.60
CA ALA A 205 27.76 -0.38 12.76
C ALA A 205 27.60 -1.17 14.08
N LYS A 206 27.34 -0.46 15.18
CA LYS A 206 27.08 -1.10 16.49
C LYS A 206 25.79 -1.91 16.49
N ALA A 207 24.74 -1.42 15.85
CA ALA A 207 23.44 -2.07 15.80
C ALA A 207 23.48 -3.39 15.00
N ILE A 208 24.25 -3.43 13.90
CA ILE A 208 24.42 -4.64 13.07
C ILE A 208 25.19 -5.75 13.82
N GLN A 209 25.99 -5.40 14.85
CA GLN A 209 26.78 -6.35 15.66
C GLN A 209 27.73 -7.26 14.85
N ASP A 210 28.21 -6.77 13.70
CA ASP A 210 29.17 -7.45 12.82
C ASP A 210 30.57 -6.85 13.03
N GLU A 211 31.50 -7.62 13.59
CA GLU A 211 32.87 -7.19 13.90
C GLU A 211 33.67 -6.77 12.65
N ASP A 212 33.29 -7.27 11.47
CA ASP A 212 33.93 -6.92 10.19
C ASP A 212 33.36 -5.61 9.59
N ARG A 213 32.30 -5.03 10.19
CA ARG A 213 31.65 -3.80 9.72
C ARG A 213 31.90 -2.64 10.67
N ASP A 214 32.97 -1.89 10.40
CA ASP A 214 33.21 -0.62 11.08
C ASP A 214 32.47 0.56 10.44
N ARG A 215 32.56 1.74 11.08
CA ARG A 215 32.02 3.03 10.60
C ARG A 215 32.37 3.31 9.12
N ARG A 216 33.59 2.97 8.66
CA ARG A 216 34.03 3.23 7.28
C ARG A 216 33.32 2.30 6.31
N HIS A 217 33.18 1.03 6.66
CA HIS A 217 32.44 0.06 5.85
C HIS A 217 30.98 0.47 5.65
N ILE A 218 30.32 0.97 6.71
CA ILE A 218 28.96 1.50 6.62
C ILE A 218 28.90 2.74 5.73
N GLY A 219 29.80 3.70 5.95
CA GLY A 219 29.88 4.91 5.12
C GLY A 219 30.10 4.60 3.64
N ASP A 220 30.97 3.64 3.32
CA ASP A 220 31.25 3.20 1.96
C ASP A 220 30.05 2.47 1.33
N ALA A 221 29.32 1.65 2.10
CA ALA A 221 28.13 0.95 1.61
C ALA A 221 26.98 1.91 1.26
N ILE A 222 26.73 2.91 2.11
CA ILE A 222 25.78 4.00 1.87
C ILE A 222 26.23 4.82 0.66
N GLY A 223 27.51 5.22 0.63
CA GLY A 223 28.07 6.02 -0.46
C GLY A 223 27.96 5.35 -1.83
N LYS A 224 28.21 4.04 -1.93
CA LYS A 224 28.06 3.28 -3.19
C LYS A 224 26.62 3.22 -3.70
N MET A 225 25.63 3.23 -2.80
CA MET A 225 24.23 3.30 -3.22
C MET A 225 23.92 4.69 -3.79
N ARG A 226 24.52 5.76 -3.26
CA ARG A 226 24.33 7.15 -3.73
C ARG A 226 24.62 7.36 -5.23
N ASP A 227 25.38 6.48 -5.86
CA ASP A 227 25.65 6.52 -7.30
C ASP A 227 24.54 5.90 -8.16
N LYS A 228 23.56 5.21 -7.56
CA LYS A 228 22.39 4.66 -8.24
C LYS A 228 21.36 5.75 -8.54
N GLN A 229 20.32 5.37 -9.28
CA GLN A 229 19.22 6.28 -9.63
C GLN A 229 18.21 6.47 -8.49
N TYR A 230 18.09 5.49 -7.61
CA TYR A 230 17.17 5.46 -6.48
C TYR A 230 17.96 5.10 -5.22
N HIS A 231 17.68 5.84 -4.15
CA HIS A 231 18.45 5.77 -2.92
C HIS A 231 17.52 5.42 -1.78
N PRO A 232 17.77 4.32 -1.05
CA PRO A 232 16.91 3.96 0.07
C PRO A 232 17.17 4.83 1.31
N TYR A 233 18.22 5.65 1.32
CA TYR A 233 18.65 6.41 2.49
C TYR A 233 18.39 7.90 2.31
N SER A 234 17.91 8.55 3.38
CA SER A 234 17.90 10.00 3.50
C SER A 234 18.93 10.45 4.53
N LYS A 235 19.66 11.52 4.24
CA LYS A 235 20.61 12.16 5.15
C LYS A 235 19.97 13.36 5.81
N VAL A 236 19.87 13.31 7.14
CA VAL A 236 19.28 14.37 7.97
C VAL A 236 20.25 14.76 9.08
N ASP A 237 19.88 15.73 9.90
CA ASP A 237 20.66 16.10 11.07
C ASP A 237 20.81 14.89 12.02
N GLY A 238 22.06 14.59 12.38
CA GLY A 238 22.39 13.45 13.25
C GLY A 238 22.81 12.17 12.51
N GLY A 239 22.44 11.98 11.24
CA GLY A 239 22.84 10.78 10.51
C GLY A 239 22.00 10.45 9.28
N TYR A 240 21.63 9.18 9.17
CA TYR A 240 20.82 8.64 8.10
C TYR A 240 19.53 8.03 8.66
N THR A 241 18.47 8.13 7.87
CA THR A 241 17.20 7.43 8.02
C THR A 241 16.84 6.75 6.69
N LEU A 242 15.78 5.95 6.65
CA LEU A 242 15.21 5.56 5.36
C LEU A 242 14.61 6.78 4.65
N SER A 243 14.83 6.84 3.35
CA SER A 243 14.10 7.77 2.48
C SER A 243 12.70 7.23 2.21
N PHE A 244 11.85 8.05 1.60
CA PHE A 244 10.54 7.64 1.10
C PHE A 244 10.56 6.32 0.30
N ILE A 245 11.54 6.16 -0.61
CA ILE A 245 11.68 4.90 -1.37
C ILE A 245 12.17 3.76 -0.48
N GLY A 246 13.10 4.04 0.41
CA GLY A 246 13.66 3.01 1.31
C GLY A 246 12.59 2.42 2.21
N GLU A 247 11.71 3.27 2.73
CA GLU A 247 10.56 2.86 3.55
C GLU A 247 9.57 2.04 2.74
N TYR A 248 9.14 2.54 1.58
CA TYR A 248 8.25 1.79 0.69
C TYR A 248 8.82 0.42 0.34
N VAL A 249 10.09 0.36 -0.06
CA VAL A 249 10.75 -0.89 -0.43
C VAL A 249 10.80 -1.87 0.73
N TRP A 250 11.09 -1.39 1.94
CA TRP A 250 11.10 -2.25 3.12
C TRP A 250 9.70 -2.78 3.46
N GLN A 251 8.68 -1.94 3.40
CA GLN A 251 7.30 -2.35 3.68
C GLN A 251 6.76 -3.33 2.64
N GLU A 252 7.04 -3.10 1.35
CA GLU A 252 6.47 -3.87 0.25
C GLU A 252 7.25 -5.16 -0.03
N TYR A 253 8.57 -5.16 0.14
CA TYR A 253 9.43 -6.29 -0.26
C TYR A 253 10.28 -6.85 0.90
N GLY A 254 10.27 -6.20 2.06
CA GLY A 254 11.01 -6.64 3.22
C GLY A 254 10.45 -7.92 3.83
N PRO A 255 11.18 -8.51 4.80
CA PRO A 255 10.87 -9.82 5.38
C PRO A 255 9.51 -9.85 6.10
N ASP A 256 8.99 -8.71 6.54
CA ASP A 256 7.71 -8.63 7.24
C ASP A 256 6.49 -8.77 6.31
N ASN A 257 6.69 -8.68 4.98
CA ASN A 257 5.63 -8.93 3.99
C ASN A 257 5.57 -10.40 3.54
N ASP A 258 6.55 -11.24 3.94
CA ASP A 258 6.52 -12.69 3.72
C ASP A 258 5.60 -13.37 4.75
N VAL A 259 4.30 -13.06 4.69
CA VAL A 259 3.27 -13.89 5.33
C VAL A 259 2.95 -15.06 4.40
N GLU A 260 3.69 -16.14 4.60
CA GLU A 260 3.40 -17.55 4.28
C GLU A 260 2.77 -17.86 2.90
N LEU A 261 3.63 -18.10 1.89
CA LEU A 261 3.36 -19.24 0.98
C LEU A 261 3.93 -20.49 1.63
N ASP A 262 3.06 -21.13 2.41
CA ASP A 262 3.24 -22.44 3.00
C ASP A 262 3.34 -23.50 1.88
N GLU A 263 4.53 -23.66 1.28
CA GLU A 263 4.85 -24.84 0.46
C GLU A 263 5.53 -25.92 1.33
N GLU A 264 4.80 -26.42 2.33
CA GLU A 264 5.09 -27.75 2.86
C GLU A 264 4.05 -28.79 2.40
N GLN A 265 4.62 -29.90 1.88
CA GLN A 265 4.05 -31.21 1.58
C GLN A 265 3.63 -31.41 0.12
N THR A 266 4.33 -32.27 -0.63
CA THR A 266 4.39 -33.69 -0.29
C THR A 266 5.75 -34.31 -0.58
N GLY A 267 6.41 -34.74 0.51
CA GLY A 267 7.32 -35.87 0.42
C GLY A 267 6.56 -37.10 -0.06
N THR A 268 7.06 -37.75 -1.10
CA THR A 268 6.73 -39.14 -1.39
C THR A 268 7.97 -39.99 -1.13
N GLU A 269 8.14 -40.45 0.11
CA GLU A 269 9.03 -41.58 0.38
C GLU A 269 8.30 -42.90 0.10
N LYS A 270 8.96 -43.70 -0.75
CA LYS A 270 9.00 -45.17 -0.78
C LYS A 270 7.73 -45.93 -1.18
N ASN A 271 7.89 -46.70 -2.25
CA ASN A 271 7.48 -48.10 -2.23
C ASN A 271 8.65 -49.02 -2.61
N PRO A 272 8.88 -50.12 -1.87
CA PRO A 272 9.94 -51.08 -2.14
C PRO A 272 9.45 -52.14 -3.12
N SER A 273 10.29 -52.54 -4.07
CA SER A 273 10.17 -53.83 -4.74
C SER A 273 11.55 -54.28 -5.19
N ALA A 274 12.06 -55.27 -4.47
CA ALA A 274 13.06 -56.17 -5.01
C ALA A 274 12.38 -56.98 -6.12
N ASP A 275 12.98 -57.00 -7.31
CA ASP A 275 13.11 -58.25 -8.04
C ASP A 275 14.41 -58.26 -8.85
N SER A 276 15.08 -59.38 -8.71
CA SER A 276 16.28 -59.81 -9.39
C SER A 276 16.03 -60.04 -10.87
N ASP A 277 16.96 -59.64 -11.75
CA ASP A 277 17.73 -60.59 -12.58
C ASP A 277 18.55 -59.90 -13.69
N LEU A 278 19.85 -60.21 -13.64
CA LEU A 278 20.73 -60.67 -14.74
C LEU A 278 20.91 -59.87 -16.06
N THR A 279 22.19 -59.76 -16.42
CA THR A 279 22.82 -59.62 -17.77
C THR A 279 22.79 -58.21 -18.38
N ASN A 280 23.84 -57.65 -19.01
CA ASN A 280 25.08 -58.18 -19.57
C ASN A 280 26.05 -57.01 -19.89
N PHE A 281 27.36 -57.33 -19.94
CA PHE A 281 28.54 -56.56 -20.41
C PHE A 281 29.17 -55.50 -19.51
#